data_AF-Q2FVR6-F1
#
_entry.id   AF-Q2FVR6-F1
#
_cell.length_a   1.000
_cell.length_b   1.000
_cell.length_c   1.000
_cell.angle_alpha   90.00
_cell.angle_beta   90.00
_cell.angle_gamma   90.00
#
_symmetry.space_group_name_H-M   'P 1'
#
loop_
_entity.id
_entity.type
_entity.pdbx_description
1 polymer ?
#
loop_
_entity_poly.entity_id
_entity_poly.type
_entity_poly.pdbx_seq_one_letter_code
_entity_poly.pdbx_strand_id
1 'polypeptide(L)' 'MKFITLTDKGRAYLKERNAIMTDIAQDITNDLNSEDIENVRQVLEVINHRIKTYSNHK' A
#
# COMPACT_ATOMS: atom_id res chain seq x y z
N MET A 1 -28.23 3.76 -2.97
CA MET A 1 -26.78 3.42 -2.95
C MET A 1 -26.51 2.71 -1.63
N LYS A 2 -26.00 1.47 -1.65
CA LYS A 2 -25.63 0.77 -0.41
C LYS A 2 -24.16 1.07 -0.10
N PHE A 3 -23.87 1.48 1.14
CA PHE A 3 -22.49 1.66 1.61
C PHE A 3 -22.02 0.35 2.23
N ILE A 4 -20.92 -0.17 1.70
CA ILE A 4 -20.25 -1.34 2.25
C ILE A 4 -19.11 -0.82 3.12
N THR A 5 -19.14 -1.14 4.41
CA THR A 5 -18.08 -0.83 5.37
C THR A 5 -17.66 -2.09 6.09
N LEU A 6 -16.46 -2.07 6.68
CA LEU A 6 -15.98 -3.18 7.48
C LEU A 6 -16.72 -3.22 8.83
N THR A 7 -16.97 -4.45 9.30
CA THR A 7 -17.32 -4.69 10.69
C THR A 7 -16.08 -4.57 11.58
N ASP A 8 -16.26 -4.55 12.90
CA ASP A 8 -15.12 -4.61 13.84
C ASP A 8 -14.27 -5.86 13.63
N LYS A 9 -14.91 -7.02 13.37
CA LYS A 9 -14.20 -8.26 13.02
C LYS A 9 -13.38 -8.12 11.73
N GLY A 10 -13.92 -7.43 10.73
CA GLY A 10 -13.19 -7.14 9.48
C GLY A 10 -11.98 -6.21 9.71
N ARG A 11 -12.12 -5.19 10.57
CA ARG A 11 -11.00 -4.31 10.96
C ARG A 11 -9.92 -5.05 11.75
N ALA A 12 -10.31 -5.91 12.69
CA ALA A 12 -9.38 -6.73 13.47
C ALA A 12 -8.55 -7.65 12.55
N TYR A 13 -9.21 -8.34 11.61
CA TYR A 13 -8.54 -9.15 10.60
C TYR A 13 -7.53 -8.34 9.77
N LEU A 14 -7.91 -7.14 9.31
CA LEU A 14 -6.98 -6.29 8.55
C LEU A 14 -5.78 -5.84 9.38
N LYS A 15 -5.95 -5.61 10.69
CA LYS A 15 -4.84 -5.26 11.59
C LYS A 15 -3.83 -6.41 11.68
N GLU A 16 -4.30 -7.64 11.89
CA GLU A 16 -3.44 -8.83 11.93
C GLU A 16 -2.74 -9.06 10.59
N ARG A 17 -3.50 -8.98 9.48
CA ARG A 17 -2.94 -9.08 8.12
C ARG A 17 -1.83 -8.05 7.89
N ASN A 18 -2.08 -6.79 8.25
CA ASN A 18 -1.12 -5.72 8.00
C ASN A 18 0.12 -5.88 8.87
N ALA A 19 0.01 -6.37 10.11
CA ALA A 19 1.17 -6.67 10.94
C ALA A 19 2.09 -7.70 10.27
N ILE A 20 1.54 -8.84 9.81
CA ILE A 20 2.31 -9.88 9.10
C ILE A 20 3.00 -9.30 7.85
N MET A 21 2.27 -8.50 7.06
CA MET A 21 2.83 -7.89 5.85
C MET A 21 3.92 -6.86 6.16
N THR A 22 3.76 -6.09 7.24
CA THR A 22 4.77 -5.14 7.69
C THR A 22 6.03 -5.85 8.15
N ASP A 23 5.91 -6.91 8.95
CA ASP A 23 7.06 -7.69 9.43
C ASP A 23 7.86 -8.25 8.24
N ILE A 24 7.18 -8.89 7.27
CA ILE A 24 7.82 -9.41 6.05
C ILE A 24 8.46 -8.29 5.23
N ALA A 25 7.78 -7.15 5.06
CA ALA A 25 8.31 -6.04 4.29
C ALA A 25 9.56 -5.46 4.95
N GLN A 26 9.56 -5.33 6.28
CA GLN A 26 10.72 -4.87 7.05
C GLN A 26 11.88 -5.85 6.92
N ASP A 27 11.66 -7.16 7.06
CA ASP A 27 12.71 -8.16 6.89
C ASP A 27 13.40 -8.08 5.52
N ILE A 28 12.66 -7.70 4.48
CA ILE A 28 13.17 -7.56 3.10
C ILE A 28 13.92 -6.24 2.89
N THR A 29 13.54 -5.16 3.57
CA THR A 29 14.02 -3.80 3.24
C THR A 29 14.87 -3.16 4.33
N ASN A 30 15.10 -3.81 5.46
CA ASN A 30 15.82 -3.24 6.61
C ASN A 30 17.30 -2.94 6.33
N ASP A 31 17.89 -3.55 5.30
CA ASP A 31 19.26 -3.28 4.84
C ASP A 31 19.33 -2.10 3.84
N LEU A 32 18.18 -1.58 3.40
CA LEU A 32 18.10 -0.48 2.45
C LEU A 32 18.08 0.88 3.16
N ASN A 33 18.76 1.83 2.54
CA ASN A 33 18.72 3.25 2.89
C ASN A 33 17.30 3.82 2.70
N SER A 34 16.83 4.62 3.66
CA SER A 34 15.51 5.26 3.62
C SER A 34 15.32 6.23 2.44
N GLU A 35 16.38 6.90 1.99
CA GLU A 35 16.39 7.76 0.80
C GLU A 35 16.18 6.93 -0.48
N ASP A 36 16.79 5.74 -0.58
CA ASP A 36 16.57 4.84 -1.72
C ASP A 36 15.14 4.32 -1.76
N ILE A 37 14.60 3.94 -0.60
CA ILE A 37 13.18 3.55 -0.46
C ILE A 37 12.26 4.69 -0.90
N GLU A 38 12.55 5.92 -0.48
CA GLU A 38 11.75 7.10 -0.80
C GLU A 38 11.82 7.45 -2.29
N ASN A 39 12.99 7.36 -2.91
CA ASN A 39 13.17 7.55 -4.36
C ASN A 39 12.34 6.53 -5.16
N VAL A 40 12.38 5.26 -4.77
CA VAL A 40 11.54 4.21 -5.38
C VAL A 40 10.05 4.52 -5.20
N ARG A 41 9.64 4.93 -3.99
CA ARG A 41 8.25 5.31 -3.69
C ARG A 41 7.74 6.42 -4.61
N GLN A 42 8.55 7.46 -4.83
CA GLN A 42 8.19 8.60 -5.69
C GLN A 42 8.01 8.19 -7.16
N VAL A 43 8.91 7.34 -7.69
CA VAL A 43 8.79 6.81 -9.06
C VAL A 43 7.49 6.00 -9.21
N LEU A 44 7.19 5.13 -8.25
CA LEU A 44 5.97 4.34 -8.23
C LEU A 44 4.71 5.21 -8.12
N GLU A 45 4.78 6.32 -7.39
CA GLU A 45 3.67 7.28 -7.26
C GLU A 45 3.36 7.98 -8.59
N VAL A 46 4.38 8.40 -9.34
CA VAL A 46 4.20 8.98 -10.69
C VAL A 46 3.57 7.97 -11.65
N ILE A 47 4.02 6.71 -11.62
CA ILE A 47 3.45 5.63 -12.44
C ILE A 47 1.98 5.40 -12.06
N ASN A 48 1.67 5.27 -10.77
CA ASN A 48 0.31 5.09 -10.27
C ASN A 48 -0.61 6.26 -10.68
N HIS A 49 -0.11 7.50 -10.61
CA HIS A 49 -0.84 8.67 -11.08
C HIS A 49 -1.21 8.55 -12.57
N ARG A 50 -0.24 8.21 -13.43
CA ARG A 50 -0.47 8.04 -14.87
C ARG A 50 -1.47 6.92 -15.17
N ILE A 51 -1.37 5.79 -14.47
CA ILE A 51 -2.31 4.67 -14.61
C ILE A 51 -3.73 5.11 -14.23
N LYS A 52 -3.91 5.78 -13.09
CA LYS A 52 -5.23 6.29 -12.67
C LYS A 52 -5.83 7.27 -13.67
N THR A 53 -5.04 8.20 -14.19
CA THR A 53 -5.48 9.14 -15.23
C THR A 53 -5.92 8.40 -16.48
N TYR A 54 -5.15 7.41 -16.93
CA TYR A 54 -5.52 6.59 -18.09
C TYR A 54 -6.81 5.77 -17.85
N SER A 55 -6.95 5.14 -16.67
CA SER A 55 -8.15 4.38 -16.31
C SER A 55 -9.41 5.23 -16.18
N ASN A 56 -9.29 6.50 -15.79
CA ASN A 56 -10.42 7.42 -15.70
C ASN A 56 -10.84 7.99 -17.08
N HIS A 57 -10.01 7.82 -18.12
CA HIS A 57 -10.32 8.22 -19.49
C HIS A 57 -10.84 7.05 -20.35
N LYS A 58 -11.01 5.85 -19.76
CA LYS A 58 -11.70 4.70 -20.36
C LYS A 58 -13.07 4.52 -19.72
#